data_AF-A0A1I5GDH2-F1
#
_entry.id   AF-A0A1I5GDH2-F1
#
_cell.length_a   1.000
_cell.length_b   1.000
_cell.length_c   1.000
_cell.angle_alpha   90.00
_cell.angle_beta   90.00
_cell.angle_gamma   90.00
#
_symmetry.space_group_name_H-M   'P 1'
#
loop_
_entity.id
_entity.type
_entity.pdbx_description
1 polymer ?
#
loop_
_entity_poly.entity_id
_entity_poly.type
_entity_poly.pdbx_seq_one_letter_code
_entity_poly.pdbx_strand_id
1 'polypeptide(L)'
;MKKRFFIMILLCGLIITGCKNQKDDNDEMIGLSGDTVIAPQEQKDDMQIIESQSDEAKEENDYSSYSGVWTTDGISNEELLESGGTKLTLNITNGNQASGSIFSQQGITDRIADIDFSGEIHDNQLIYSFTDDGWDGKGTLNFTFANNEIDLNITDYVMSEDNLSGFGISGSYVFLPSKTSEKDNRNNCSFYPEIIDYLEAHGRTDTSNTTEPLFNTDSQYYTAEDFTDAPKSVIRVAKNEIYARHGYIFNDSDMSNYFNGMDWYTPSIVPANFSDNVFNEYEQANLELLNSIQ
;
A
#
# COMPACT_ATOMS: atom_id res chain seq x y z
N MET A 1 39.13 1.67 -18.62
CA MET A 1 39.68 1.21 -17.32
C MET A 1 38.91 1.89 -16.20
N LYS A 2 37.91 1.22 -15.63
CA LYS A 2 37.13 1.73 -14.49
C LYS A 2 37.39 0.80 -13.30
N LYS A 3 37.93 1.38 -12.22
CA LYS A 3 38.39 0.68 -11.01
C LYS A 3 37.19 0.20 -10.19
N ARG A 4 37.19 -1.07 -9.80
CA ARG A 4 36.21 -1.66 -8.87
C ARG A 4 36.69 -1.43 -7.43
N PHE A 5 35.87 -0.79 -6.61
CA PHE A 5 36.08 -0.63 -5.17
C PHE A 5 35.51 -1.87 -4.46
N PHE A 6 36.33 -2.55 -3.66
CA PHE A 6 35.94 -3.66 -2.79
C PHE A 6 35.65 -3.07 -1.41
N ILE A 7 34.41 -3.18 -0.91
CA ILE A 7 34.07 -2.82 0.48
C ILE A 7 34.00 -4.13 1.28
N MET A 8 34.88 -4.22 2.28
CA MET A 8 35.00 -5.36 3.19
C MET A 8 34.12 -5.07 4.41
N ILE A 9 33.04 -5.84 4.61
CA ILE A 9 32.15 -5.70 5.76
C ILE A 9 32.70 -6.55 6.91
N LEU A 10 33.00 -5.89 8.03
CA LEU A 10 33.52 -6.46 9.27
C LEU A 10 32.34 -6.89 10.16
N LEU A 11 32.21 -8.20 10.42
CA LEU A 11 31.26 -8.75 11.40
C LEU A 11 31.74 -8.42 12.84
N CYS A 12 30.91 -7.72 13.62
CA CYS A 12 31.01 -7.67 15.08
C CYS A 12 29.82 -8.42 15.69
N GLY A 13 30.11 -9.57 16.32
CA GLY A 13 29.15 -10.29 17.15
C GLY A 13 29.00 -9.64 18.52
N LEU A 14 27.77 -9.45 18.97
CA LEU A 14 27.44 -9.09 20.36
C LEU A 14 26.67 -10.24 21.00
N ILE A 15 27.26 -10.74 22.08
CA ILE A 15 26.77 -11.78 22.96
C ILE A 15 25.78 -11.12 23.93
N ILE A 16 24.54 -11.59 24.00
CA ILE A 16 23.61 -11.21 25.07
C ILE A 16 23.39 -12.43 25.96
N THR A 17 23.83 -12.28 27.20
CA THR A 17 23.69 -13.24 28.30
C THR A 17 22.30 -13.10 28.92
N GLY A 18 21.62 -14.23 29.14
CA GLY A 18 20.30 -14.27 29.77
C GLY A 18 20.35 -14.24 31.31
N CYS A 19 19.23 -13.85 31.92
CA CYS A 19 18.87 -14.15 33.31
C CYS A 19 17.37 -14.45 33.40
N LYS A 20 17.02 -15.42 34.24
CA LYS A 20 15.72 -16.08 34.39
C LYS A 20 15.14 -15.82 35.79
N ASN A 21 13.80 -15.68 35.84
CA ASN A 21 12.82 -15.95 36.93
C ASN A 21 12.93 -15.27 38.30
N GLN A 22 11.79 -14.76 38.78
CA GLN A 22 11.12 -15.33 39.96
C GLN A 22 9.60 -15.03 39.96
N LYS A 23 8.80 -16.06 40.24
CA LYS A 23 7.38 -16.01 40.65
C LYS A 23 7.33 -15.76 42.16
N ASP A 24 6.29 -15.09 42.64
CA ASP A 24 5.74 -15.30 43.98
C ASP A 24 4.21 -15.22 43.91
N ASP A 25 3.57 -16.30 44.39
CA ASP A 25 2.14 -16.46 44.62
C ASP A 25 1.77 -15.80 45.96
N ASN A 26 0.55 -15.28 46.11
CA ASN A 26 -0.11 -15.12 47.41
C ASN A 26 -1.61 -15.33 47.26
N ASP A 27 -2.11 -16.28 48.04
CA ASP A 27 -3.48 -16.76 48.18
C ASP A 27 -4.00 -16.23 49.53
N GLU A 28 -5.23 -15.70 49.61
CA GLU A 28 -6.02 -15.80 50.85
C GLU A 28 -7.53 -15.53 50.64
N MET A 29 -8.29 -16.47 51.18
CA MET A 29 -9.75 -16.64 51.22
C MET A 29 -10.41 -15.88 52.37
N ILE A 30 -11.69 -15.49 52.21
CA ILE A 30 -12.64 -15.39 53.33
C ILE A 30 -14.05 -15.79 52.86
N GLY A 31 -14.70 -16.71 53.59
CA GLY A 31 -16.07 -17.17 53.36
C GLY A 31 -17.01 -16.92 54.56
N LEU A 32 -18.18 -17.59 54.51
CA LEU A 32 -19.28 -17.78 55.50
C LEU A 32 -20.56 -16.96 55.22
N SER A 33 -21.83 -17.42 55.35
CA SER A 33 -22.55 -18.73 55.38
C SER A 33 -24.02 -18.49 55.86
N GLY A 34 -24.99 -19.36 55.50
CA GLY A 34 -26.29 -19.62 56.19
C GLY A 34 -27.56 -19.44 55.33
N ASP A 35 -28.18 -20.50 54.77
CA ASP A 35 -29.23 -21.45 55.29
C ASP A 35 -30.67 -20.86 55.27
N THR A 36 -31.76 -21.43 54.71
CA THR A 36 -32.35 -22.79 54.86
C THR A 36 -33.53 -23.06 53.87
N VAL A 37 -33.52 -24.23 53.21
CA VAL A 37 -34.56 -25.25 52.83
C VAL A 37 -36.07 -24.92 52.69
N ILE A 38 -36.70 -25.40 51.59
CA ILE A 38 -37.88 -26.34 51.48
C ILE A 38 -38.13 -26.74 50.00
N ALA A 39 -38.29 -28.04 49.72
CA ALA A 39 -38.83 -28.65 48.49
C ALA A 39 -40.05 -29.53 48.88
N PRO A 40 -41.00 -29.96 47.99
CA PRO A 40 -40.73 -31.02 47.00
C PRO A 40 -41.60 -31.09 45.68
N GLN A 41 -41.00 -31.69 44.61
CA GLN A 41 -41.55 -32.65 43.60
C GLN A 41 -42.64 -32.16 42.59
N GLU A 42 -42.75 -32.56 41.31
CA GLU A 42 -42.47 -33.79 40.51
C GLU A 42 -42.45 -33.34 38.99
N GLN A 43 -41.70 -33.89 38.02
CA GLN A 43 -41.98 -35.16 37.29
C GLN A 43 -40.89 -35.45 36.23
N LYS A 44 -40.47 -36.73 36.17
CA LYS A 44 -39.84 -37.57 35.13
C LYS A 44 -39.47 -36.97 33.75
N ASP A 45 -38.26 -37.24 33.26
CA ASP A 45 -38.03 -38.38 32.35
C ASP A 45 -36.55 -38.69 32.12
N ASP A 46 -36.30 -39.94 31.73
CA ASP A 46 -35.00 -40.59 31.53
C ASP A 46 -34.12 -39.99 30.41
N MET A 47 -32.83 -40.22 30.58
CA MET A 47 -31.70 -39.79 29.76
C MET A 47 -31.63 -40.46 28.37
N GLN A 48 -31.46 -39.66 27.32
CA GLN A 48 -30.78 -40.06 26.09
C GLN A 48 -29.74 -38.99 25.71
N ILE A 49 -28.47 -39.37 25.81
CA ILE A 49 -27.31 -38.67 25.26
C ILE A 49 -27.30 -38.92 23.75
N ILE A 50 -27.46 -37.89 22.94
CA ILE A 50 -27.04 -37.88 21.54
C ILE A 50 -26.34 -36.53 21.28
N GLU A 51 -25.11 -36.65 20.80
CA GLU A 51 -24.11 -35.63 20.55
C GLU A 51 -24.67 -34.40 19.82
N SER A 52 -24.53 -33.23 20.43
CA SER A 52 -24.61 -31.97 19.71
C SER A 52 -23.30 -31.80 18.93
N GLN A 53 -23.34 -32.07 17.63
CA GLN A 53 -22.41 -31.46 16.69
C GLN A 53 -22.60 -29.95 16.81
N SER A 54 -21.62 -29.29 17.43
CA SER A 54 -21.43 -27.86 17.24
C SER A 54 -20.81 -27.69 15.85
N ASP A 55 -21.66 -27.47 14.86
CA ASP A 55 -21.24 -26.84 13.62
C ASP A 55 -20.81 -25.40 13.97
N GLU A 56 -19.54 -25.23 14.30
CA GLU A 56 -18.87 -23.93 14.20
C GLU A 56 -18.88 -23.56 12.72
N ALA A 57 -19.83 -22.71 12.33
CA ALA A 57 -19.79 -22.08 11.02
C ALA A 57 -18.46 -21.31 10.92
N LYS A 58 -17.54 -21.81 10.08
CA LYS A 58 -16.34 -21.07 9.68
C LYS A 58 -16.80 -19.71 9.15
N GLU A 59 -16.39 -18.62 9.78
CA GLU A 59 -16.37 -17.32 9.11
C GLU A 59 -15.50 -17.50 7.86
N GLU A 60 -16.14 -17.50 6.69
CA GLU A 60 -15.44 -17.47 5.42
C GLU A 60 -14.80 -16.09 5.31
N ASN A 61 -13.48 -16.03 5.53
CA ASN A 61 -12.73 -14.78 5.42
C ASN A 61 -12.93 -14.21 4.01
N ASP A 62 -13.38 -12.96 3.91
CA ASP A 62 -13.48 -12.23 2.65
C ASP A 62 -12.14 -11.57 2.34
N TYR A 63 -11.48 -12.03 1.27
CA TYR A 63 -10.19 -11.55 0.78
C TYR A 63 -10.34 -10.54 -0.35
N SER A 64 -11.55 -10.10 -0.70
CA SER A 64 -11.80 -9.24 -1.87
C SER A 64 -10.96 -7.96 -1.88
N SER A 65 -10.58 -7.43 -0.71
CA SER A 65 -9.70 -6.25 -0.57
C SER A 65 -8.29 -6.45 -1.11
N TYR A 66 -7.84 -7.69 -1.29
CA TYR A 66 -6.54 -7.99 -1.92
C TYR A 66 -6.57 -7.89 -3.44
N SER A 67 -7.75 -7.72 -4.06
CA SER A 67 -7.84 -7.49 -5.50
C SER A 67 -7.14 -6.19 -5.88
N GLY A 68 -6.30 -6.22 -6.90
CA GLY A 68 -5.56 -5.06 -7.36
C GLY A 68 -4.18 -5.42 -7.92
N VAL A 69 -3.37 -4.38 -8.06
CA VAL A 69 -1.98 -4.50 -8.49
C VAL A 69 -1.08 -4.30 -7.29
N TRP A 70 -0.14 -5.22 -7.14
CA TRP A 70 0.85 -5.22 -6.08
C TRP A 70 2.24 -5.29 -6.70
N THR A 71 3.22 -4.67 -6.07
CA THR A 71 4.60 -4.62 -6.57
C THR A 71 5.58 -4.86 -5.43
N THR A 72 6.74 -5.41 -5.78
CA THR A 72 7.91 -5.33 -4.90
C THR A 72 8.24 -3.85 -4.67
N ASP A 73 8.53 -3.48 -3.41
CA ASP A 73 8.79 -2.10 -2.98
C ASP A 73 7.58 -1.13 -3.05
N GLY A 74 6.40 -1.60 -3.45
CA GLY A 74 5.17 -0.78 -3.53
C GLY A 74 5.26 0.36 -4.54
N ILE A 75 6.15 0.25 -5.51
CA ILE A 75 6.32 1.23 -6.60
C ILE A 75 5.19 1.12 -7.62
N SER A 76 5.01 2.16 -8.43
CA SER A 76 4.04 2.14 -9.52
C SER A 76 4.46 1.17 -10.64
N ASN A 77 3.50 0.77 -11.48
CA ASN A 77 3.81 -0.07 -12.65
C ASN A 77 4.77 0.63 -13.63
N GLU A 78 4.74 1.96 -13.74
CA GLU A 78 5.67 2.71 -14.61
C GLU A 78 7.10 2.64 -14.08
N GLU A 79 7.32 2.94 -12.79
CA GLU A 79 8.63 2.81 -12.14
C GLU A 79 9.17 1.38 -12.22
N LEU A 80 8.31 0.37 -12.09
CA LEU A 80 8.69 -1.04 -12.24
C LEU A 80 9.19 -1.36 -13.66
N LEU A 81 8.53 -0.82 -14.70
CA LEU A 81 8.94 -1.02 -16.09
C LEU A 81 10.27 -0.32 -16.40
N GLU A 82 10.59 0.78 -15.71
CA GLU A 82 11.83 1.52 -15.87
C GLU A 82 13.02 0.90 -15.11
N SER A 83 12.79 0.51 -13.86
CA SER A 83 13.84 0.08 -12.93
C SER A 83 13.94 -1.44 -12.77
N GLY A 84 12.94 -2.19 -13.24
CA GLY A 84 12.78 -3.60 -12.99
C GLY A 84 12.07 -3.88 -11.67
N GLY A 85 11.63 -5.13 -11.49
CA GLY A 85 10.92 -5.55 -10.29
C GLY A 85 9.94 -6.68 -10.59
N THR A 86 9.12 -7.00 -9.60
CA THR A 86 8.09 -8.02 -9.72
C THR A 86 6.72 -7.45 -9.35
N LYS A 87 5.73 -7.73 -10.19
CA LYS A 87 4.34 -7.31 -10.07
C LYS A 87 3.45 -8.52 -9.90
N LEU A 88 2.51 -8.43 -8.98
CA LEU A 88 1.40 -9.35 -8.81
C LEU A 88 0.11 -8.62 -9.20
N THR A 89 -0.61 -9.15 -10.19
CA THR A 89 -1.97 -8.72 -10.50
C THR A 89 -2.92 -9.76 -9.92
N LEU A 90 -3.86 -9.33 -9.08
CA LEU A 90 -4.75 -10.24 -8.37
C LEU A 90 -6.20 -9.80 -8.50
N ASN A 91 -7.08 -10.74 -8.78
CA ASN A 91 -8.52 -10.56 -8.81
C ASN A 91 -9.17 -11.65 -7.95
N ILE A 92 -9.93 -11.22 -6.95
CA ILE A 92 -10.65 -12.12 -6.04
C ILE A 92 -12.16 -11.93 -6.25
N THR A 93 -12.84 -13.05 -6.46
CA THR A 93 -14.29 -13.12 -6.64
C THR A 93 -14.89 -14.06 -5.60
N ASN A 94 -16.18 -13.88 -5.30
CA ASN A 94 -16.88 -14.72 -4.31
C ASN A 94 -16.16 -14.80 -2.95
N GLY A 95 -15.47 -13.74 -2.54
CA GLY A 95 -14.75 -13.66 -1.26
C GLY A 95 -13.38 -14.35 -1.24
N ASN A 96 -13.18 -15.47 -1.93
CA ASN A 96 -11.94 -16.25 -1.82
C ASN A 96 -11.41 -16.85 -3.12
N GLN A 97 -12.11 -16.69 -4.25
CA GLN A 97 -11.66 -17.25 -5.53
C GLN A 97 -10.73 -16.29 -6.24
N ALA A 98 -9.44 -16.60 -6.18
CA ALA A 98 -8.36 -15.80 -6.71
C ALA A 98 -7.94 -16.26 -8.11
N SER A 99 -7.71 -15.28 -8.99
CA SER A 99 -7.00 -15.45 -10.25
C SER A 99 -6.09 -14.27 -10.49
N GLY A 100 -4.97 -14.48 -11.19
CA GLY A 100 -3.99 -13.43 -11.34
C GLY A 100 -2.76 -13.86 -12.13
N SER A 101 -1.80 -12.95 -12.19
CA SER A 101 -0.50 -13.19 -12.79
C SER A 101 0.63 -12.57 -11.98
N ILE A 102 1.80 -13.20 -12.02
CA ILE A 102 3.05 -12.65 -11.52
C ILE A 102 3.92 -12.32 -12.72
N PHE A 103 4.32 -11.06 -12.85
CA PHE A 103 5.22 -10.56 -13.89
C PHE A 103 6.53 -10.12 -13.25
N SER A 104 7.67 -10.56 -13.77
CA SER A 104 8.99 -10.17 -13.28
C SER A 104 9.86 -9.67 -14.44
N GLN A 105 10.53 -8.53 -14.23
CA GLN A 105 11.41 -7.92 -15.23
C GLN A 105 12.73 -7.49 -14.61
N GLN A 106 13.84 -7.77 -15.30
CA GLN A 106 15.16 -7.30 -14.91
C GLN A 106 15.51 -5.97 -15.60
N GLY A 107 15.15 -4.84 -14.96
CA GLY A 107 15.46 -3.48 -15.45
C GLY A 107 15.04 -3.24 -16.89
N ILE A 108 15.81 -2.42 -17.63
CA ILE A 108 15.61 -2.18 -19.07
C ILE A 108 16.10 -3.33 -19.99
N THR A 109 16.32 -4.53 -19.45
CA THR A 109 16.62 -5.69 -20.30
C THR A 109 15.32 -6.34 -20.76
N ASP A 110 15.30 -6.95 -21.95
CA ASP A 110 14.13 -7.72 -22.44
C ASP A 110 13.96 -9.07 -21.70
N ARG A 111 14.43 -9.19 -20.46
CA ARG A 111 14.28 -10.39 -19.64
C ARG A 111 13.02 -10.26 -18.79
N ILE A 112 12.00 -10.98 -19.22
CA ILE A 112 10.66 -10.96 -18.65
C ILE A 112 10.24 -12.40 -18.35
N ALA A 113 9.73 -12.64 -17.16
CA ALA A 113 9.15 -13.91 -16.73
C ALA A 113 7.71 -13.65 -16.28
N ASP A 114 6.82 -14.61 -16.52
CA ASP A 114 5.40 -14.48 -16.22
C ASP A 114 4.80 -15.82 -15.78
N ILE A 115 3.93 -15.79 -14.77
CA ILE A 115 3.17 -16.94 -14.30
C ILE A 115 1.72 -16.53 -14.10
N ASP A 116 0.81 -17.14 -14.85
CA ASP A 116 -0.63 -17.11 -14.58
C ASP A 116 -1.00 -18.15 -13.50
N PHE A 117 -1.87 -17.77 -12.57
CA PHE A 117 -2.37 -18.66 -11.54
C PHE A 117 -3.87 -18.46 -11.27
N SER A 118 -4.48 -19.50 -10.71
CA SER A 118 -5.82 -19.42 -10.14
C SER A 118 -5.94 -20.45 -9.02
N GLY A 119 -6.77 -20.14 -8.03
CA GLY A 119 -6.97 -20.99 -6.88
C GLY A 119 -7.93 -20.37 -5.88
N GLU A 120 -8.14 -21.09 -4.79
CA GLU A 120 -8.98 -20.63 -3.69
C GLU A 120 -8.08 -20.26 -2.51
N ILE A 121 -8.40 -19.15 -1.84
CA ILE A 121 -7.71 -18.71 -0.64
C ILE A 121 -8.36 -19.37 0.57
N HIS A 122 -7.57 -20.12 1.33
CA HIS A 122 -8.00 -20.78 2.56
C HIS A 122 -7.01 -20.47 3.68
N ASP A 123 -7.52 -20.11 4.85
CA ASP A 123 -6.70 -19.83 6.04
C ASP A 123 -5.53 -18.87 5.76
N ASN A 124 -5.83 -17.78 5.02
CA ASN A 124 -4.88 -16.77 4.55
C ASN A 124 -3.77 -17.30 3.61
N GLN A 125 -3.98 -18.45 2.96
CA GLN A 125 -3.00 -19.06 2.06
C GLN A 125 -3.61 -19.41 0.71
N LEU A 126 -2.78 -19.32 -0.34
CA LEU A 126 -3.08 -19.90 -1.65
C LEU A 126 -1.83 -20.62 -2.14
N ILE A 127 -2.01 -21.86 -2.59
CA ILE A 127 -0.94 -22.69 -3.13
C ILE A 127 -1.25 -23.01 -4.58
N TYR A 128 -0.29 -22.78 -5.47
CA TYR A 128 -0.43 -23.06 -6.89
C TYR A 128 0.86 -23.61 -7.49
N SER A 129 0.79 -24.72 -8.20
CA SER A 129 1.94 -25.29 -8.91
C SER A 129 1.97 -24.81 -10.36
N PHE A 130 3.09 -24.24 -10.77
CA PHE A 130 3.34 -23.80 -12.14
C PHE A 130 4.40 -24.69 -12.81
N THR A 131 4.30 -24.82 -14.13
CA THR A 131 5.20 -25.68 -14.92
C THR A 131 6.15 -24.90 -15.81
N ASP A 132 5.90 -23.61 -15.99
CA ASP A 132 6.69 -22.69 -16.80
C ASP A 132 6.48 -21.28 -16.27
N ASP A 133 7.56 -20.52 -16.14
CA ASP A 133 7.60 -19.10 -15.78
C ASP A 133 8.00 -18.21 -16.97
N GLY A 134 7.96 -18.76 -18.18
CA GLY A 134 8.47 -18.16 -19.41
C GLY A 134 9.95 -18.46 -19.68
N TRP A 135 10.62 -19.17 -18.76
CA TRP A 135 12.01 -19.57 -18.85
C TRP A 135 12.22 -21.07 -18.59
N ASP A 136 11.17 -21.88 -18.81
CA ASP A 136 11.11 -23.31 -18.53
C ASP A 136 11.39 -23.64 -17.04
N GLY A 137 11.19 -22.67 -16.14
CA GLY A 137 11.23 -22.85 -14.70
C GLY A 137 9.89 -23.37 -14.17
N LYS A 138 9.94 -24.29 -13.19
CA LYS A 138 8.74 -24.85 -12.55
C LYS A 138 8.86 -24.86 -11.05
N GLY A 139 7.74 -24.82 -10.34
CA GLY A 139 7.73 -24.85 -8.88
C GLY A 139 6.33 -24.67 -8.31
N THR A 140 6.27 -24.28 -7.04
CA THR A 140 5.02 -24.03 -6.33
C THR A 140 5.03 -22.65 -5.70
N LEU A 141 4.06 -21.83 -6.08
CA LEU A 141 3.74 -20.56 -5.44
C LEU A 141 3.03 -20.83 -4.11
N ASN A 142 3.56 -20.30 -3.01
CA ASN A 142 2.91 -20.32 -1.71
C ASN A 142 2.66 -18.88 -1.28
N PHE A 143 1.44 -18.41 -1.48
CA PHE A 143 1.02 -17.08 -1.05
C PHE A 143 0.57 -17.10 0.41
N THR A 144 0.89 -16.04 1.15
CA THR A 144 0.32 -15.74 2.47
C THR A 144 -0.23 -14.32 2.47
N PHE A 145 -1.51 -14.18 2.80
CA PHE A 145 -2.22 -12.90 2.84
C PHE A 145 -2.20 -12.33 4.25
N ALA A 146 -1.54 -11.20 4.47
CA ALA A 146 -1.39 -10.64 5.81
C ALA A 146 -1.47 -9.11 5.80
N ASN A 147 -2.52 -8.56 6.42
CA ASN A 147 -2.73 -7.12 6.54
C ASN A 147 -2.67 -6.41 5.16
N ASN A 148 -1.70 -5.51 4.96
CA ASN A 148 -1.50 -4.72 3.74
C ASN A 148 -0.30 -5.22 2.93
N GLU A 149 -0.04 -6.53 2.97
CA GLU A 149 1.09 -7.19 2.32
C GLU A 149 0.66 -8.59 1.85
N ILE A 150 1.28 -9.05 0.76
CA ILE A 150 1.17 -10.44 0.30
C ILE A 150 2.58 -11.01 0.20
N ASP A 151 2.85 -12.02 1.03
CA ASP A 151 4.08 -12.80 0.94
C ASP A 151 3.93 -13.88 -0.13
N LEU A 152 4.94 -14.06 -0.96
CA LEU A 152 5.04 -15.18 -1.89
C LEU A 152 6.36 -15.91 -1.69
N ASN A 153 6.30 -17.20 -1.41
CA ASN A 153 7.46 -18.06 -1.39
C ASN A 153 7.36 -19.17 -2.45
N ILE A 154 8.37 -19.28 -3.30
CA ILE A 154 8.45 -20.32 -4.32
C ILE A 154 9.22 -21.51 -3.76
N THR A 155 8.53 -22.65 -3.64
CA THR A 155 9.14 -23.93 -3.23
C THR A 155 9.30 -24.87 -4.40
N ASP A 156 10.14 -25.89 -4.22
CA ASP A 156 10.38 -26.95 -5.21
C ASP A 156 10.78 -26.43 -6.60
N TYR A 157 11.42 -25.26 -6.63
CA TYR A 157 11.81 -24.61 -7.87
C TYR A 157 12.87 -25.43 -8.60
N VAL A 158 12.60 -25.73 -9.87
CA VAL A 158 13.53 -26.39 -10.78
C VAL A 158 13.66 -25.53 -12.02
N MET A 159 14.87 -25.01 -12.22
CA MET A 159 15.25 -24.28 -13.43
C MET A 159 15.64 -25.25 -14.55
N SER A 160 15.29 -24.93 -15.79
CA SER A 160 15.72 -25.69 -16.97
C SER A 160 17.24 -25.70 -17.14
N GLU A 161 17.79 -26.83 -17.59
CA GLU A 161 19.22 -26.95 -17.92
C GLU A 161 19.63 -26.05 -19.09
N ASP A 162 18.69 -25.73 -19.98
CA ASP A 162 18.89 -24.84 -21.13
C ASP A 162 18.79 -23.36 -20.75
N ASN A 163 18.33 -23.04 -19.53
CA ASN A 163 18.29 -21.68 -19.03
C ASN A 163 19.67 -21.22 -18.54
N LEU A 164 20.49 -20.79 -19.50
CA LEU A 164 21.83 -20.26 -19.25
C LEU A 164 21.82 -18.89 -18.55
N SER A 165 20.68 -18.22 -18.52
CA SER A 165 20.57 -16.86 -17.97
C SER A 165 20.49 -16.85 -16.44
N GLY A 166 19.97 -17.93 -15.85
CA GLY A 166 19.64 -18.00 -14.42
C GLY A 166 18.41 -17.18 -14.02
N PHE A 167 17.69 -16.61 -15.00
CA PHE A 167 16.52 -15.75 -14.77
C PHE A 167 15.23 -16.57 -14.76
N GLY A 168 14.27 -16.14 -13.95
CA GLY A 168 12.99 -16.80 -13.72
C GLY A 168 12.34 -16.25 -12.45
N ILE A 169 11.18 -16.80 -12.06
CA ILE A 169 10.47 -16.42 -10.83
C ILE A 169 10.76 -17.47 -9.76
N SER A 170 11.64 -17.12 -8.82
CA SER A 170 12.12 -18.02 -7.76
C SER A 170 12.47 -17.26 -6.48
N GLY A 171 12.57 -17.97 -5.36
CA GLY A 171 12.88 -17.37 -4.07
C GLY A 171 11.64 -16.85 -3.34
N SER A 172 11.74 -15.68 -2.71
CA SER A 172 10.67 -15.11 -1.91
C SER A 172 10.46 -13.63 -2.28
N TYR A 173 9.21 -13.22 -2.31
CA TYR A 173 8.77 -11.87 -2.65
C TYR A 173 7.84 -11.35 -1.57
N VAL A 174 7.99 -10.06 -1.27
CA VAL A 174 7.06 -9.28 -0.46
C VAL A 174 6.37 -8.31 -1.40
N PHE A 175 5.06 -8.44 -1.53
CA PHE A 175 4.25 -7.56 -2.37
C PHE A 175 3.52 -6.53 -1.50
N LEU A 176 3.73 -5.27 -1.83
CA LEU A 176 3.00 -4.14 -1.25
C LEU A 176 2.00 -3.61 -2.29
N PRO A 177 0.90 -2.95 -1.87
CA PRO A 177 -0.02 -2.34 -2.82
C PRO A 177 0.75 -1.40 -3.74
N SER A 178 0.54 -1.53 -5.05
CA SER A 178 1.17 -0.63 -6.02
C SER A 178 0.71 0.79 -5.75
N LYS A 179 1.66 1.73 -5.71
CA LYS A 179 1.31 3.14 -5.85
C LYS A 179 0.64 3.37 -7.20
N THR A 180 -0.35 4.25 -7.22
CA THR A 180 -0.86 4.85 -8.46
C THR A 180 0.28 5.65 -9.09
N SER A 181 0.53 5.47 -10.40
CA SER A 181 1.55 6.27 -11.09
C SER A 181 1.16 7.75 -11.07
N GLU A 182 2.13 8.66 -11.15
CA GLU A 182 1.84 10.09 -11.25
C GLU A 182 0.91 10.39 -12.43
N LYS A 183 1.10 9.68 -13.55
CA LYS A 183 0.24 9.78 -14.73
C LYS A 183 -1.20 9.35 -14.46
N ASP A 184 -1.39 8.22 -13.77
CA ASP A 184 -2.73 7.74 -13.44
C ASP A 184 -3.40 8.62 -12.40
N ASN A 185 -2.63 9.14 -11.44
CA ASN A 185 -3.09 10.15 -10.50
C ASN A 185 -3.64 11.37 -11.23
N ARG A 186 -2.92 11.90 -12.24
CA ARG A 186 -3.42 12.99 -13.10
C ARG A 186 -4.68 12.59 -13.88
N ASN A 187 -4.73 11.40 -14.45
CA ASN A 187 -5.92 10.90 -15.19
C ASN A 187 -7.14 10.71 -14.27
N ASN A 188 -6.93 10.41 -13.00
CA ASN A 188 -7.96 10.22 -11.99
C ASN A 188 -8.38 11.52 -11.29
N CYS A 189 -7.77 12.66 -11.62
CA CYS A 189 -8.13 13.97 -11.09
C CYS A 189 -9.13 14.67 -12.02
N SER A 190 -10.37 14.83 -11.56
CA SER A 190 -11.49 15.28 -12.39
C SER A 190 -11.30 16.68 -13.02
N PHE A 191 -10.57 17.57 -12.34
CA PHE A 191 -10.31 18.94 -12.81
C PHE A 191 -8.94 19.11 -13.47
N TYR A 192 -8.12 18.06 -13.59
CA TYR A 192 -6.78 18.17 -14.17
C TYR A 192 -6.78 18.76 -15.60
N PRO A 193 -7.72 18.40 -16.50
CA PRO A 193 -7.81 19.03 -17.82
C PRO A 193 -8.01 20.55 -17.76
N GLU A 194 -8.80 21.06 -16.82
CA GLU A 194 -9.04 22.51 -16.67
C GLU A 194 -7.77 23.25 -16.19
N ILE A 195 -6.93 22.60 -15.38
CA ILE A 195 -5.62 23.15 -14.99
C ILE A 195 -4.69 23.23 -16.20
N ILE A 196 -4.67 22.21 -17.05
CA ILE A 196 -3.87 22.22 -18.28
C ILE A 196 -4.34 23.32 -19.22
N ASP A 197 -5.64 23.44 -19.47
CA ASP A 197 -6.20 24.50 -20.32
C ASP A 197 -5.80 25.90 -19.80
N TYR A 198 -5.83 26.10 -18.48
CA TYR A 198 -5.38 27.35 -17.85
C TYR A 198 -3.88 27.60 -18.07
N LEU A 199 -3.03 26.59 -17.84
CA LEU A 199 -1.58 26.70 -18.03
C LEU A 199 -1.21 27.01 -19.49
N GLU A 200 -1.85 26.34 -20.44
CA GLU A 200 -1.64 26.55 -21.86
C GLU A 200 -2.05 27.97 -22.28
N ALA A 201 -3.18 28.49 -21.77
CA ALA A 201 -3.61 29.86 -22.00
C ALA A 201 -2.61 30.90 -21.46
N HIS A 202 -1.84 30.53 -20.42
CA HIS A 202 -0.79 31.34 -19.81
C HIS A 202 0.61 31.04 -20.35
N GLY A 203 0.72 30.25 -21.41
CA GLY A 203 1.98 29.99 -22.12
C GLY A 203 2.88 28.92 -21.49
N ARG A 204 2.39 28.13 -20.54
CA ARG A 204 3.10 26.96 -19.98
C ARG A 204 2.64 25.69 -20.69
N THR A 205 3.43 25.25 -21.66
CA THR A 205 3.11 24.09 -22.54
C THR A 205 4.18 23.00 -22.50
N ASP A 206 5.17 23.11 -21.60
CA ASP A 206 6.27 22.16 -21.46
C ASP A 206 6.12 21.29 -20.19
N THR A 207 7.21 20.64 -19.77
CA THR A 207 7.23 19.77 -18.59
C THR A 207 7.09 20.53 -17.27
N SER A 208 7.17 21.88 -17.27
CA SER A 208 6.98 22.68 -16.06
C SER A 208 5.60 22.50 -15.42
N ASN A 209 4.63 22.01 -16.19
CA ASN A 209 3.27 21.72 -15.72
C ASN A 209 3.21 20.62 -14.63
N THR A 210 4.24 19.77 -14.50
CA THR A 210 4.32 18.75 -13.43
C THR A 210 5.52 18.94 -12.50
N THR A 211 6.62 19.54 -12.99
CA THR A 211 7.86 19.69 -12.22
C THR A 211 7.89 20.95 -11.35
N GLU A 212 6.93 21.87 -11.52
CA GLU A 212 6.88 23.14 -10.80
C GLU A 212 5.46 23.40 -10.26
N PRO A 213 5.33 24.09 -9.12
CA PRO A 213 4.05 24.60 -8.67
C PRO A 213 3.39 25.53 -9.70
N LEU A 214 2.06 25.61 -9.63
CA LEU A 214 1.22 26.47 -10.46
C LEU A 214 1.52 27.94 -10.17
N PHE A 215 1.70 28.27 -8.89
CA PHE A 215 2.03 29.62 -8.41
C PHE A 215 3.23 29.62 -7.45
N ASN A 216 3.97 30.72 -7.45
CA ASN A 216 5.10 30.97 -6.54
C ASN A 216 4.62 31.56 -5.21
N THR A 217 3.60 30.95 -4.60
CA THR A 217 2.94 31.42 -3.37
C THR A 217 3.86 31.46 -2.15
N ASP A 218 5.00 30.79 -2.23
CA ASP A 218 6.06 30.76 -1.22
C ASP A 218 7.03 31.95 -1.28
N SER A 219 7.01 32.72 -2.37
CA SER A 219 8.05 33.72 -2.65
C SER A 219 7.54 35.01 -3.32
N GLN A 220 6.25 35.09 -3.65
CA GLN A 220 5.63 36.24 -4.31
C GLN A 220 4.30 36.60 -3.67
N TYR A 221 3.98 37.89 -3.58
CA TYR A 221 2.64 38.36 -3.21
C TYR A 221 1.76 38.44 -4.45
N TYR A 222 0.56 37.88 -4.36
CA TYR A 222 -0.46 38.01 -5.40
C TYR A 222 -1.54 39.02 -5.01
N THR A 223 -2.35 39.38 -5.99
CA THR A 223 -3.53 40.22 -5.86
C THR A 223 -4.74 39.52 -6.49
N ALA A 224 -5.96 40.01 -6.21
CA ALA A 224 -7.15 39.46 -6.84
C ALA A 224 -7.15 39.60 -8.38
N GLU A 225 -6.40 40.56 -8.92
CA GLU A 225 -6.29 40.77 -10.37
C GLU A 225 -5.57 39.59 -11.06
N ASP A 226 -4.58 39.01 -10.39
CA ASP A 226 -3.79 37.87 -10.89
C ASP A 226 -4.61 36.58 -11.04
N PHE A 227 -5.83 36.54 -10.48
CA PHE A 227 -6.75 35.39 -10.53
C PHE A 227 -8.05 35.71 -11.29
N THR A 228 -8.12 36.82 -12.03
CA THR A 228 -9.38 37.29 -12.66
C THR A 228 -9.95 36.34 -13.70
N ASP A 229 -9.11 35.60 -14.40
CA ASP A 229 -9.47 34.59 -15.39
C ASP A 229 -9.23 33.15 -14.89
N ALA A 230 -8.76 32.98 -13.65
CA ALA A 230 -8.50 31.68 -13.05
C ALA A 230 -9.82 30.95 -12.72
N PRO A 231 -10.02 29.73 -13.22
CA PRO A 231 -11.11 28.87 -12.80
C PRO A 231 -11.06 28.58 -11.29
N LYS A 232 -12.21 28.19 -10.71
CA LYS A 232 -12.28 27.84 -9.28
C LYS A 232 -11.37 26.68 -8.90
N SER A 233 -11.13 25.74 -9.81
CA SER A 233 -10.18 24.64 -9.61
C SER A 233 -8.75 25.15 -9.47
N VAL A 234 -8.33 26.12 -10.30
CA VAL A 234 -7.01 26.77 -10.25
C VAL A 234 -6.83 27.51 -8.92
N ILE A 235 -7.81 28.29 -8.49
CA ILE A 235 -7.76 28.99 -7.19
C ILE A 235 -7.68 27.96 -6.04
N ARG A 236 -8.46 26.88 -6.13
CA ARG A 236 -8.41 25.77 -5.17
C ARG A 236 -7.03 25.12 -5.13
N VAL A 237 -6.42 24.84 -6.28
CA VAL A 237 -5.06 24.28 -6.37
C VAL A 237 -4.05 25.24 -5.77
N ALA A 238 -4.05 26.52 -6.17
CA ALA A 238 -3.13 27.53 -5.66
C ALA A 238 -3.14 27.63 -4.12
N LYS A 239 -4.33 27.53 -3.52
CA LYS A 239 -4.48 27.49 -2.06
C LYS A 239 -3.87 26.23 -1.46
N ASN A 240 -4.17 25.06 -2.05
CA ASN A 240 -3.70 23.79 -1.52
C ASN A 240 -2.20 23.54 -1.78
N GLU A 241 -1.60 24.20 -2.78
CA GLU A 241 -0.15 24.19 -3.02
C GLU A 241 0.63 24.69 -1.80
N ILE A 242 0.12 25.70 -1.10
CA ILE A 242 0.72 26.22 0.13
C ILE A 242 0.85 25.08 1.15
N TYR A 243 -0.17 24.24 1.32
CA TYR A 243 -0.13 23.08 2.22
C TYR A 243 0.76 21.95 1.67
N ALA A 244 0.68 21.69 0.36
CA ALA A 244 1.42 20.62 -0.31
C ALA A 244 2.94 20.81 -0.22
N ARG A 245 3.42 22.06 -0.31
CA ARG A 245 4.84 22.44 -0.13
C ARG A 245 5.41 22.01 1.22
N HIS A 246 4.55 21.88 2.24
CA HIS A 246 4.91 21.43 3.59
C HIS A 246 4.52 19.97 3.85
N GLY A 247 4.24 19.19 2.79
CA GLY A 247 4.00 17.75 2.87
C GLY A 247 2.63 17.35 3.41
N TYR A 248 1.63 18.25 3.39
CA TYR A 248 0.27 17.94 3.82
C TYR A 248 -0.36 16.82 2.99
N ILE A 249 -0.88 15.78 3.66
CA ILE A 249 -1.56 14.65 3.01
C ILE A 249 -3.04 14.97 2.83
N PHE A 250 -3.52 14.98 1.58
CA PHE A 250 -4.89 15.28 1.23
C PHE A 250 -5.83 14.06 1.35
N ASN A 251 -6.96 14.25 2.03
CA ASN A 251 -8.02 13.23 2.12
C ASN A 251 -9.04 13.32 0.98
N ASP A 252 -9.16 14.48 0.34
CA ASP A 252 -10.02 14.67 -0.84
C ASP A 252 -9.36 13.94 -2.02
N SER A 253 -10.13 13.07 -2.69
CA SER A 253 -9.58 12.19 -3.72
C SER A 253 -8.99 12.95 -4.90
N ASP A 254 -9.66 13.99 -5.39
CA ASP A 254 -9.15 14.77 -6.53
C ASP A 254 -7.92 15.61 -6.13
N MET A 255 -7.87 16.19 -4.94
CA MET A 255 -6.66 16.88 -4.44
C MET A 255 -5.50 15.90 -4.25
N SER A 256 -5.76 14.74 -3.66
CA SER A 256 -4.75 13.69 -3.48
C SER A 256 -4.21 13.23 -4.83
N ASN A 257 -5.09 12.95 -5.79
CA ASN A 257 -4.74 12.59 -7.16
C ASN A 257 -3.96 13.72 -7.86
N TYR A 258 -4.36 14.97 -7.72
CA TYR A 258 -3.65 16.09 -8.32
C TYR A 258 -2.21 16.18 -7.81
N PHE A 259 -2.01 16.26 -6.49
CA PHE A 259 -0.69 16.47 -5.89
C PHE A 259 0.21 15.24 -6.00
N ASN A 260 -0.31 14.02 -5.82
CA ASN A 260 0.47 12.78 -6.10
C ASN A 260 0.77 12.60 -7.60
N GLY A 261 0.23 13.46 -8.47
CA GLY A 261 0.60 13.55 -9.88
C GLY A 261 1.70 14.56 -10.19
N MET A 262 2.24 15.28 -9.18
CA MET A 262 3.25 16.33 -9.31
C MET A 262 4.62 15.87 -8.80
N ASP A 263 5.65 16.02 -9.62
CA ASP A 263 7.02 15.54 -9.34
C ASP A 263 7.66 16.24 -8.12
N TRP A 264 7.23 17.46 -7.81
CA TRP A 264 7.78 18.28 -6.72
C TRP A 264 7.13 18.01 -5.34
N TYR A 265 6.04 17.25 -5.29
CA TYR A 265 5.27 17.03 -4.06
C TYR A 265 5.75 15.76 -3.32
N THR A 266 5.91 15.87 -2.00
CA THR A 266 6.26 14.73 -1.14
C THR A 266 5.33 14.65 0.08
N PRO A 267 4.31 13.76 0.07
CA PRO A 267 3.39 13.60 1.20
C PRO A 267 4.12 13.09 2.44
N SER A 268 3.93 13.75 3.59
CA SER A 268 4.60 13.35 4.85
C SER A 268 3.85 13.63 6.15
N ILE A 269 2.88 14.55 6.16
CA ILE A 269 2.17 14.99 7.37
C ILE A 269 0.67 14.81 7.21
N VAL A 270 0.08 13.94 8.04
CA VAL A 270 -1.38 13.76 8.09
C VAL A 270 -2.07 15.02 8.62
N PRO A 271 -3.32 15.32 8.21
CA PRO A 271 -4.03 16.53 8.61
C PRO A 271 -4.09 16.77 10.12
N ALA A 272 -4.24 15.71 10.92
CA ALA A 272 -4.30 15.80 12.37
C ALA A 272 -3.02 16.34 13.03
N ASN A 273 -1.88 16.24 12.33
CA ASN A 273 -0.57 16.66 12.82
C ASN A 273 -0.01 17.89 12.09
N PHE A 274 -0.74 18.42 11.10
CA PHE A 274 -0.30 19.58 10.35
C PHE A 274 -0.50 20.86 11.17
N SER A 275 0.45 21.79 11.06
CA SER A 275 0.45 23.05 11.82
C SER A 275 0.62 24.22 10.87
N ASP A 276 -0.33 25.16 10.84
CA ASP A 276 -0.28 26.34 9.98
C ASP A 276 0.88 27.30 10.31
N ASN A 277 1.55 27.11 11.46
CA ASN A 277 2.72 27.92 11.85
C ASN A 277 3.96 27.67 10.96
N VAL A 278 3.92 26.70 10.05
CA VAL A 278 5.00 26.43 9.10
C VAL A 278 5.04 27.47 7.96
N PHE A 279 3.94 28.19 7.74
CA PHE A 279 3.82 29.13 6.63
C PHE A 279 4.67 30.38 6.81
N ASN A 280 5.32 30.80 5.74
CA ASN A 280 6.05 32.06 5.68
C ASN A 280 5.12 33.27 5.42
N GLU A 281 5.67 34.48 5.37
CA GLU A 281 4.87 35.71 5.18
C GLU A 281 4.13 35.78 3.83
N TYR A 282 4.71 35.26 2.76
CA TYR A 282 4.08 35.22 1.44
C TYR A 282 2.92 34.22 1.44
N GLU A 283 3.15 33.02 2.00
CA GLU A 283 2.15 31.96 2.09
C GLU A 283 0.95 32.40 2.93
N GLN A 284 1.18 33.06 4.07
CA GLN A 284 0.10 33.60 4.91
C GLN A 284 -0.73 34.65 4.16
N ALA A 285 -0.09 35.63 3.53
CA ALA A 285 -0.78 36.69 2.79
C ALA A 285 -1.56 36.13 1.58
N ASN A 286 -0.97 35.21 0.83
CA ASN A 286 -1.62 34.57 -0.31
C ASN A 286 -2.75 33.65 0.12
N LEU A 287 -2.61 32.93 1.25
CA LEU A 287 -3.69 32.12 1.80
C LEU A 287 -4.89 32.99 2.21
N GLU A 288 -4.66 34.14 2.84
CA GLU A 288 -5.70 35.12 3.14
C GLU A 288 -6.40 35.62 1.87
N LEU A 289 -5.63 36.02 0.85
CA LEU A 289 -6.17 36.45 -0.44
C LEU A 289 -7.01 35.35 -1.09
N LEU A 290 -6.47 34.15 -1.23
CA LEU A 290 -7.11 33.02 -1.90
C LEU A 290 -8.41 32.63 -1.19
N ASN A 291 -8.46 32.68 0.15
CA ASN A 291 -9.67 32.47 0.92
C ASN A 291 -10.76 33.54 0.67
N SER A 292 -10.37 34.75 0.26
CA SER A 292 -11.30 35.86 0.01
C SER A 292 -11.92 35.85 -1.40
N ILE A 293 -11.27 35.17 -2.36
CA ILE A 293 -11.69 35.13 -3.77
C ILE A 293 -12.24 33.75 -4.21
N GLN A 294 -12.17 32.74 -3.35
CA GLN A 294 -12.66 31.37 -3.61
C GLN A 294 -14.20 31.24 -3.59
#